data_AF-E2B4X3-F1
#
_entry.id   AF-E2B4X3-F1
#
_cell.length_a   1.000
_cell.length_b   1.000
_cell.length_c   1.000
_cell.angle_alpha   90.00
_cell.angle_beta   90.00
_cell.angle_gamma   90.00
#
_symmetry.space_group_name_H-M   'P 1'
#
loop_
_entity.id
_entity.type
_entity.pdbx_description
1 polymer ?
#
loop_
_entity_poly.entity_id
_entity_poly.type
_entity_poly.pdbx_seq_one_letter_code
_entity_poly.pdbx_strand_id
1 'polypeptide(L)'
;EYNTFTWCDASTKLFLSIYKEMNKLFKNRKIATKKILWNKITIQMNSKGYNVNVIQVEDKYKSLERSYKNMISNNKKTGRGRMTCPY
;
A
#
# COMPACT_ATOMS: atom_id res chain seq x y z
N GLU A 1 -16.10 -17.02 9.26
CA GLU A 1 -15.55 -15.76 9.79
C GLU A 1 -14.60 -15.17 8.75
N TYR A 2 -14.84 -13.95 8.28
CA TYR A 2 -13.88 -13.26 7.41
C TYR A 2 -12.77 -12.71 8.31
N ASN A 3 -11.63 -13.40 8.35
CA ASN A 3 -10.49 -12.97 9.16
C ASN A 3 -9.96 -11.63 8.60
N THR A 4 -10.24 -10.52 9.30
CA THR A 4 -9.85 -9.17 8.89
C THR A 4 -8.42 -8.90 9.35
N PHE A 5 -7.49 -8.80 8.40
CA PHE A 5 -6.11 -8.47 8.71
C PHE A 5 -6.00 -7.02 9.21
N THR A 6 -5.36 -6.83 10.37
CA THR A 6 -5.12 -5.50 10.95
C THR A 6 -3.74 -4.99 10.57
N TRP A 7 -3.70 -3.83 9.91
CA TRP A 7 -2.45 -3.19 9.50
C TRP A 7 -1.84 -2.38 10.64
N CYS A 8 -0.69 -2.82 11.16
CA CYS A 8 0.14 -2.06 12.09
C CYS A 8 1.23 -1.28 11.32
N ASP A 9 2.04 -0.51 12.06
CA ASP A 9 3.16 0.25 11.49
C ASP A 9 4.19 -0.67 10.80
N ALA A 10 4.59 -1.76 11.47
CA ALA A 10 5.54 -2.72 10.92
C ALA A 10 5.04 -3.36 9.61
N SER A 11 3.78 -3.82 9.57
CA SER A 11 3.21 -4.42 8.37
C SER A 11 2.97 -3.39 7.26
N THR A 12 2.64 -2.14 7.60
CA THR A 12 2.51 -1.05 6.63
C THR A 12 3.86 -0.68 6.01
N LYS A 13 4.92 -0.57 6.81
CA LYS A 13 6.28 -0.30 6.33
C LYS A 13 6.80 -1.41 5.44
N LEU A 14 6.59 -2.68 5.83
CA LEU A 14 6.94 -3.84 5.01
C LEU A 14 6.15 -3.84 3.69
N PHE A 15 4.85 -3.56 3.72
CA PHE A 15 4.05 -3.43 2.50
C PHE A 15 4.63 -2.38 1.55
N LEU A 16 4.99 -1.18 2.06
CA LEU A 16 5.55 -0.10 1.24
C LEU A 16 6.91 -0.46 0.64
N SER A 17 7.77 -1.17 1.40
CA SER A 17 9.07 -1.63 0.88
C SER A 17 8.88 -2.63 -0.26
N ILE A 18 8.04 -3.64 -0.07
CA ILE A 18 7.74 -4.65 -1.10
C ILE A 18 7.08 -3.98 -2.31
N TYR A 19 6.11 -3.08 -2.09
CA TYR A 19 5.44 -2.36 -3.17
C TYR A 19 6.43 -1.55 -4.00
N LYS A 20 7.39 -0.86 -3.37
CA LYS A 20 8.43 -0.09 -4.07
C LYS A 20 9.24 -0.98 -5.01
N GLU A 21 9.62 -2.18 -4.59
CA GLU A 21 10.35 -3.14 -5.42
C GLU A 21 9.49 -3.71 -6.56
N MET A 22 8.28 -4.17 -6.25
CA MET A 22 7.38 -4.73 -7.27
C MET A 22 6.96 -3.67 -8.30
N ASN A 23 6.76 -2.42 -7.87
CA ASN A 23 6.44 -1.30 -8.76
C ASN A 23 7.60 -0.97 -9.71
N LYS A 24 8.86 -1.10 -9.27
CA LYS A 24 10.02 -0.97 -10.18
C LYS A 24 9.99 -2.06 -11.26
N LEU A 25 9.69 -3.30 -10.88
CA LEU A 25 9.57 -4.41 -11.84
C LEU A 25 8.40 -4.20 -12.82
N PHE A 26 7.28 -3.69 -12.33
CA PHE A 26 6.12 -3.35 -13.17
C PHE A 26 6.43 -2.22 -14.16
N LYS A 27 7.09 -1.14 -13.70
CA LYS A 27 7.55 -0.05 -14.59
C LYS A 27 8.53 -0.54 -15.65
N ASN A 28 9.39 -1.49 -15.31
CA ASN A 28 10.33 -2.13 -16.24
C ASN A 28 9.70 -3.24 -17.09
N ARG A 29 8.36 -3.35 -17.12
CA ARG A 29 7.60 -4.37 -17.85
C ARG A 29 7.97 -5.83 -17.54
N LYS A 30 8.65 -6.07 -16.40
CA LYS A 30 8.94 -7.42 -15.87
C LYS A 30 7.71 -8.03 -15.18
N ILE A 31 6.73 -7.21 -14.83
CA ILE A 31 5.40 -7.63 -14.39
C ILE A 31 4.39 -7.04 -15.36
N ALA A 32 3.56 -7.89 -15.97
CA ALA A 32 2.65 -7.47 -17.04
C ALA A 32 1.41 -6.71 -16.52
N THR A 33 0.88 -7.07 -15.34
CA THR A 33 -0.38 -6.52 -14.84
C THR A 33 -0.32 -6.17 -13.36
N LYS A 34 -1.15 -5.23 -12.92
CA LYS A 34 -1.32 -4.91 -11.49
C LYS A 34 -1.83 -6.10 -10.70
N LYS A 35 -2.67 -6.96 -11.30
CA LYS A 35 -3.14 -8.21 -10.67
C LYS A 35 -1.96 -9.11 -10.26
N ILE A 36 -0.98 -9.30 -11.16
CA ILE A 36 0.23 -10.08 -10.86
C ILE A 36 1.07 -9.39 -9.78
N LEU A 37 1.17 -8.05 -9.83
CA LEU A 37 1.85 -7.28 -8.79
C LEU A 37 1.21 -7.51 -7.41
N TRP A 38 -0.11 -7.40 -7.27
CA TRP A 38 -0.80 -7.61 -5.99
C TRP A 38 -0.65 -9.04 -5.47
N ASN A 39 -0.72 -10.04 -6.35
CA ASN A 39 -0.47 -11.43 -5.99
C ASN A 39 0.96 -11.63 -5.45
N LYS A 40 1.97 -11.05 -6.10
CA LYS A 40 3.36 -11.13 -5.64
C LYS A 40 3.57 -10.46 -4.28
N ILE A 41 2.97 -9.29 -4.06
CA ILE A 41 3.03 -8.62 -2.75
C ILE A 41 2.37 -9.49 -1.68
N THR A 42 1.21 -10.07 -1.97
CA THR A 42 0.49 -10.97 -1.06
C THR A 42 1.34 -12.16 -0.65
N ILE A 43 1.98 -12.83 -1.62
CA ILE A 43 2.89 -13.95 -1.36
C ILE A 43 4.06 -13.54 -0.46
N GLN A 44 4.68 -12.38 -0.71
CA GLN A 44 5.79 -11.89 0.11
C GLN A 44 5.36 -11.46 1.51
N MET A 45 4.18 -10.90 1.67
CA MET A 45 3.62 -10.55 2.99
C MET A 45 3.34 -11.83 3.81
N ASN A 46 2.69 -12.81 3.19
CA ASN A 46 2.38 -14.10 3.81
C ASN A 46 3.67 -14.86 4.19
N SER A 47 4.71 -14.84 3.34
CA SER A 47 6.00 -15.48 3.66
C SER A 47 6.75 -14.82 4.82
N LYS A 48 6.37 -13.58 5.19
CA LYS A 48 6.88 -12.85 6.36
C LYS A 48 5.97 -12.99 7.58
N GLY A 49 4.97 -13.88 7.53
CA GLY A 49 4.07 -14.19 8.64
C GLY A 49 2.82 -13.31 8.73
N TYR A 50 2.58 -12.44 7.74
CA TYR A 50 1.39 -11.59 7.71
C TYR A 50 0.32 -12.22 6.82
N ASN A 51 -0.70 -12.83 7.42
CA ASN A 51 -1.79 -13.49 6.69
C ASN A 51 -2.74 -12.47 6.05
N VAL A 52 -2.44 -12.08 4.81
CA VAL A 52 -3.22 -11.12 4.02
C VAL A 52 -3.80 -11.76 2.76
N ASN A 53 -4.93 -11.23 2.31
CA ASN A 53 -5.52 -11.51 1.00
C ASN A 53 -5.13 -10.42 -0.01
N VAL A 54 -5.12 -10.77 -1.30
CA VAL A 54 -4.85 -9.89 -2.43
C VAL A 54 -5.76 -8.66 -2.43
N ILE A 55 -7.04 -8.83 -2.10
CA ILE A 55 -8.00 -7.72 -2.00
C ILE A 55 -7.56 -6.75 -0.88
N GLN A 56 -7.17 -7.27 0.29
CA GLN A 56 -6.70 -6.44 1.42
C GLN A 56 -5.42 -5.67 1.07
N VAL A 57 -4.50 -6.30 0.31
CA VAL A 57 -3.26 -5.67 -0.19
C VAL A 57 -3.59 -4.53 -1.16
N GLU A 58 -4.52 -4.75 -2.09
CA GLU A 58 -4.94 -3.72 -3.04
C GLU A 58 -5.66 -2.55 -2.33
N ASP A 59 -6.58 -2.85 -1.42
CA ASP A 59 -7.31 -1.83 -0.67
C ASP A 59 -6.40 -1.03 0.25
N LYS A 60 -5.38 -1.68 0.84
CA LYS A 60 -4.34 -0.99 1.61
C LYS A 60 -3.60 0.04 0.75
N TYR A 61 -3.20 -0.33 -0.47
CA TYR A 61 -2.58 0.62 -1.40
C TYR A 61 -3.49 1.83 -1.68
N LYS A 62 -4.76 1.57 -2.04
CA LYS A 62 -5.74 2.64 -2.35
C LYS A 62 -5.95 3.57 -1.17
N SER A 63 -6.02 3.02 0.05
CA SER A 63 -6.17 3.79 1.28
C SER A 63 -4.96 4.70 1.54
N LEU A 64 -3.74 4.16 1.43
CA LEU A 64 -2.50 4.93 1.58
C LEU A 64 -2.38 6.04 0.54
N GLU A 65 -2.64 5.72 -0.74
CA GLU A 65 -2.61 6.68 -1.83
C GLU A 65 -3.62 7.82 -1.63
N ARG A 66 -4.84 7.49 -1.19
CA ARG A 66 -5.88 8.49 -0.87
C ARG A 66 -5.44 9.40 0.26
N SER A 67 -4.93 8.84 1.36
CA SER A 67 -4.45 9.63 2.51
C SER A 67 -3.38 10.64 2.09
N TYR A 68 -2.38 10.18 1.33
CA TYR A 68 -1.32 11.03 0.81
C TYR A 68 -1.85 12.15 -0.09
N LYS A 69 -2.73 11.83 -1.04
CA LYS A 69 -3.33 12.82 -1.94
C LYS A 69 -4.20 13.84 -1.19
N ASN A 70 -4.96 13.38 -0.19
CA ASN A 70 -5.78 14.24 0.65
C ASN A 70 -4.93 15.23 1.45
N MET A 71 -3.83 14.75 2.04
CA MET A 71 -2.86 15.60 2.73
C MET A 71 -2.29 16.68 1.79
N ILE A 72 -1.84 16.29 0.58
CA ILE A 72 -1.36 17.27 -0.42
C ILE A 72 -2.43 18.30 -0.75
N SER A 73 -3.65 17.85 -1.06
CA SER A 73 -4.77 18.71 -1.43
C SER A 73 -5.13 19.69 -0.31
N ASN A 74 -5.14 19.22 0.94
CA ASN A 74 -5.39 20.06 2.10
C ASN A 74 -4.32 21.15 2.25
N ASN A 75 -3.04 20.76 2.16
CA ASN A 75 -1.91 21.67 2.38
C ASN A 75 -1.71 22.70 1.25
N LYS A 76 -2.33 22.49 0.09
CA LYS A 76 -2.38 23.48 -1.00
C LYS A 76 -3.40 24.60 -0.74
N LYS A 77 -4.37 24.40 0.16
CA LYS A 77 -5.43 25.38 0.45
C LYS A 77 -4.99 26.31 1.58
N THR A 78 -5.18 27.60 1.40
CA THR A 78 -4.94 28.61 2.44
C THR A 78 -6.06 28.55 3.49
N GLY A 79 -5.76 28.98 4.72
CA GLY A 79 -6.73 29.02 5.83
C GLY A 79 -7.07 27.66 6.48
N ARG A 80 -6.46 26.56 6.04
CA ARG A 80 -6.57 25.24 6.69
C ARG A 80 -5.31 24.91 7.48
N GLY A 81 -5.47 24.17 8.58
CA GLY A 81 -4.34 23.60 9.31
C GLY A 81 -3.56 22.59 8.46
N ARG A 82 -2.24 22.48 8.69
CA ARG A 82 -1.39 21.49 7.99
C ARG A 82 -1.78 20.08 8.40
N MET A 83 -1.90 19.20 7.41
CA MET A 83 -2.08 17.76 7.59
C MET A 83 -0.77 17.03 7.31
N THR A 84 -0.58 15.89 7.97
CA THR A 84 0.57 14.99 7.78
C THR A 84 0.10 13.60 7.36
N CYS A 85 0.84 12.94 6.48
CA CYS A 85 0.66 11.53 6.15
C CYS A 85 1.84 10.77 6.80
N PRO A 86 1.59 9.81 7.71
CA PRO A 86 2.67 9.13 8.43
C PRO A 86 3.49 8.16 7.57
N TYR A 87 3.09 7.97 6.31
CA TYR A 87 3.71 7.05 5.35
C TYR A 87 3.86 7.68 3.97
#